data_AF-A0A966QZM5-F1
#
_entry.id   AF-A0A966QZM5-F1
#
_cell.length_a   1.000
_cell.length_b   1.000
_cell.length_c   1.000
_cell.angle_alpha   90.00
_cell.angle_beta   90.00
_cell.angle_gamma   90.00
#
_symmetry.space_group_name_H-M   'P 1'
#
loop_
_entity.id
_entity.type
_entity.pdbx_description
1 polymer ?
#
loop_
_entity_poly.entity_id
_entity_poly.type
_entity_poly.pdbx_seq_one_letter_code
_entity_poly.pdbx_strand_id
1 'polypeptide(L)' 'MRNKPTMAIEYTELELIYWEGLEAGEAGIPFDENPYEMGTENYVTWLEGWDAGEERLNQLRGFIGTWMK' A
#
# COMPACT_ATOMS: atom_id res chain seq x y z
N MET A 1 14.18 21.37 -30.91
CA MET A 1 14.11 20.88 -29.52
C MET A 1 13.15 19.70 -29.53
N ARG A 2 13.61 18.51 -29.11
CA ARG A 2 12.78 17.30 -29.08
C ARG A 2 11.91 17.42 -27.81
N ASN A 3 10.62 17.69 -27.94
CA ASN A 3 9.69 17.66 -26.81
C ASN A 3 9.76 16.23 -26.23
N LYS A 4 10.34 16.09 -25.04
CA LYS A 4 10.20 14.85 -24.29
C LYS A 4 8.75 14.82 -23.82
N PRO A 5 7.95 13.82 -24.18
CA PRO A 5 6.65 13.65 -23.53
C PRO A 5 6.96 13.35 -22.07
N THR A 6 6.70 14.33 -21.20
CA THR A 6 6.61 14.09 -19.77
C THR A 6 5.36 13.25 -19.58
N MET A 7 5.52 11.92 -19.53
CA MET A 7 4.44 11.03 -19.10
C MET A 7 4.25 11.27 -17.60
N ALA A 8 3.48 12.30 -17.25
CA ALA A 8 2.82 12.32 -15.96
C ALA A 8 1.85 11.14 -15.99
N ILE A 9 2.21 10.05 -15.31
CA ILE A 9 1.28 8.95 -15.08
C ILE A 9 0.28 9.50 -14.08
N GLU A 10 -0.88 9.95 -14.58
CA GLU A 10 -2.01 10.28 -13.72
C GLU A 10 -2.55 8.96 -13.18
N TYR A 11 -2.37 8.72 -11.89
CA TYR A 11 -3.00 7.59 -11.22
C TYR A 11 -4.50 7.85 -11.10
N THR A 12 -5.28 6.80 -11.27
CA THR A 12 -6.69 6.80 -10.88
C THR A 12 -6.82 6.95 -9.37
N GLU A 13 -7.98 7.42 -8.91
CA GLU A 13 -8.26 7.57 -7.48
C GLU A 13 -8.07 6.25 -6.71
N LEU A 14 -8.52 5.13 -7.28
CA LEU A 14 -8.37 3.81 -6.68
C LEU A 14 -6.89 3.37 -6.60
N GLU A 15 -6.07 3.70 -7.60
CA GLU A 15 -4.63 3.40 -7.52
C GLU A 15 -3.96 4.17 -6.36
N LEU A 16 -4.33 5.44 -6.14
CA LEU A 16 -3.82 6.22 -5.01
C LEU A 16 -4.24 5.59 -3.67
N ILE A 17 -5.51 5.20 -3.56
CA ILE A 17 -6.06 4.56 -2.36
C ILE A 17 -5.36 3.23 -2.06
N TYR A 18 -5.06 2.44 -3.11
CA TYR A 18 -4.27 1.22 -2.97
C TYR A 18 -2.87 1.52 -2.44
N TRP A 19 -2.19 2.55 -2.96
CA TRP A 19 -0.86 2.94 -2.47
C TRP A 19 -0.88 3.43 -1.02
N GLU A 20 -1.90 4.18 -0.61
CA GLU A 20 -2.10 4.56 0.80
C GLU A 20 -2.27 3.34 1.71
N GLY A 21 -3.05 2.36 1.27
CA GLY A 21 -3.19 1.07 1.97
C GLY A 21 -1.85 0.36 2.11
N LEU A 22 -1.11 0.24 1.01
CA LEU A 22 0.22 -0.40 0.98
C LEU A 22 1.18 0.25 1.98
N GLU A 23 1.26 1.58 1.99
CA GLU A 23 2.14 2.32 2.88
C GLU A 23 1.75 2.10 4.36
N ALA A 24 0.45 2.04 4.66
CA ALA A 24 -0.06 1.74 5.99
C ALA A 24 0.28 0.31 6.44
N GLY A 25 0.14 -0.68 5.56
CA GLY A 25 0.52 -2.07 5.82
C GLY A 25 2.02 -2.23 6.07
N GLU A 26 2.87 -1.58 5.25
CA GLU A 26 4.33 -1.58 5.42
C GLU A 26 4.76 -0.88 6.73
N ALA A 27 4.02 0.13 7.17
CA ALA A 27 4.23 0.82 8.44
C ALA A 27 3.73 0.03 9.66
N GLY A 28 2.94 -1.04 9.46
CA GLY A 28 2.34 -1.83 10.53
C GLY A 28 1.19 -1.10 11.24
N ILE A 29 0.54 -0.16 10.56
CA ILE A 29 -0.68 0.49 11.04
C ILE A 29 -1.80 -0.58 11.12
N PRO A 30 -2.63 -0.61 12.16
CA PRO A 30 -3.78 -1.53 12.24
C PRO A 30 -4.79 -1.33 11.10
N PHE A 31 -5.39 -2.41 10.58
CA PHE A 31 -6.35 -2.33 9.47
C PHE A 31 -7.65 -1.58 9.84
N ASP A 32 -7.99 -1.47 11.11
CA ASP A 32 -9.14 -0.73 11.62
C ASP A 32 -8.93 0.79 11.68
N GLU A 33 -7.70 1.26 11.40
CA GLU A 33 -7.40 2.67 11.11
C GLU A 33 -7.62 3.04 9.63
N ASN A 34 -8.23 2.16 8.82
CA ASN A 34 -8.66 2.48 7.46
C ASN A 34 -9.53 3.75 7.46
N PRO A 35 -9.14 4.82 6.73
CA PRO A 35 -9.83 6.10 6.76
C PRO A 35 -11.15 6.12 5.97
N TYR A 36 -11.41 5.07 5.19
CA TYR A 36 -12.56 4.98 4.30
C TYR A 36 -13.76 4.28 4.97
N GLU A 37 -14.97 4.63 4.55
CA GLU A 37 -16.19 4.05 5.11
C GLU A 37 -16.32 2.56 4.73
N MET A 38 -16.57 1.71 5.72
CA MET A 38 -16.78 0.27 5.52
C MET A 38 -17.87 0.00 4.47
N GLY A 39 -17.58 -0.91 3.54
CA GLY A 39 -18.50 -1.29 2.46
C GLY A 39 -18.41 -0.42 1.21
N THR A 40 -17.55 0.60 1.18
CA THR A 40 -17.21 1.37 -0.03
C THR A 40 -16.11 0.70 -0.84
N GLU A 41 -16.02 1.02 -2.14
CA GLU A 41 -14.92 0.57 -3.02
C GLU A 41 -13.57 1.05 -2.48
N ASN A 42 -13.49 2.30 -2.03
CA ASN A 42 -12.29 2.88 -1.42
C ASN A 42 -11.81 2.07 -0.20
N TYR A 43 -12.73 1.62 0.65
CA TYR A 43 -12.40 0.78 1.80
C TYR A 43 -11.80 -0.55 1.37
N VAL A 44 -12.38 -1.20 0.36
CA VAL A 44 -11.87 -2.47 -0.18
C VAL A 44 -10.49 -2.27 -0.82
N THR A 45 -10.33 -1.26 -1.66
CA THR A 45 -9.06 -0.98 -2.35
C THR A 45 -7.94 -0.62 -1.38
N TRP A 46 -8.24 0.12 -0.31
CA TRP A 46 -7.25 0.39 0.74
C TRP A 46 -6.85 -0.89 1.47
N LEU A 47 -7.81 -1.77 1.80
CA LEU A 47 -7.51 -3.06 2.45
C LEU A 47 -6.66 -3.97 1.57
N GLU A 48 -6.89 -3.99 0.26
CA GLU A 48 -6.06 -4.73 -0.70
C GLU A 48 -4.60 -4.25 -0.67
N GLY A 49 -4.41 -2.92 -0.65
CA GLY A 49 -3.08 -2.33 -0.46
C GLY A 49 -2.46 -2.72 0.88
N TRP A 50 -3.23 -2.57 1.96
CA TRP A 50 -2.79 -2.87 3.32
C TRP A 50 -2.31 -4.31 3.51
N ASP A 51 -3.07 -5.29 3.00
CA ASP A 51 -2.71 -6.72 3.07
C ASP A 51 -1.39 -6.99 2.33
N ALA A 52 -1.20 -6.40 1.16
CA ALA A 52 0.06 -6.49 0.42
C ALA A 52 1.25 -5.85 1.17
N GLY A 53 1.01 -4.77 1.90
CA GLY A 53 2.02 -4.10 2.73
C GLY A 53 2.38 -4.93 3.97
N GLU A 54 1.38 -5.52 4.62
CA GLU A 54 1.56 -6.38 5.78
C GLU A 54 2.36 -7.64 5.42
N GLU A 55 2.06 -8.25 4.27
CA GLU A 55 2.80 -9.42 3.77
C GLU A 55 4.30 -9.09 3.61
N ARG A 56 4.62 -7.94 3.00
CA ARG A 56 6.01 -7.47 2.83
C ARG A 56 6.69 -7.24 4.17
N LEU A 57 6.02 -6.58 5.11
CA LEU A 57 6.54 -6.35 6.45
C LEU A 57 6.82 -7.67 7.17
N ASN A 58 5.92 -8.64 7.05
CA ASN A 58 6.07 -9.96 7.66
C ASN A 58 7.22 -10.77 7.01
N GLN A 59 7.39 -10.68 5.69
CA GLN A 59 8.54 -11.28 5.00
C GLN A 59 9.87 -10.68 5.48
N LEU A 60 9.95 -9.36 5.63
CA LEU A 60 11.13 -8.66 6.17
C LEU A 60 11.43 -9.06 7.62
N ARG A 61 10.39 -9.12 8.47
CA ARG A 61 10.52 -9.58 9.87
C ARG A 61 11.02 -11.02 9.96
N GLY A 62 10.49 -11.92 9.12
CA GLY A 62 10.94 -13.31 9.03
C GLY A 62 12.39 -13.44 8.56
N PHE A 63 12.79 -12.62 7.59
CA PHE A 63 14.18 -12.54 7.14
C PHE A 63 15.11 -12.10 8.28
N ILE A 64 14.85 -10.96 8.92
CA ILE A 64 15.70 -10.44 10.01
C ILE A 64 15.81 -11.43 11.18
N GLY A 65 14.69 -12.08 11.55
CA GLY A 65 14.68 -13.10 12.61
C GLY A 65 15.51 -14.35 12.29
N THR A 66 15.83 -14.60 11.02
CA THR A 66 16.66 -15.72 10.57
C THR A 66 18.16 -15.42 10.68
N TRP A 67 18.58 -14.15 10.53
CA TRP A 67 19.99 -13.74 10.56
C TRP A 67 20.51 -13.27 11.92
N MET A 68 19.64 -13.14 12.92
CA MET A 68 20.01 -12.77 14.30
C MET A 68 20.18 -13.99 15.24
N LYS A 69 20.25 -15.21 14.70
CA LYS A 69 20.59 -16.44 15.44
C LYS A 69 21.98 -16.93 15.07
#